data_AF-A0A528AYC0-F1
#
_entry.id   AF-A0A528AYC0-F1
#
_cell.length_a   1.000
_cell.length_b   1.000
_cell.length_c   1.000
_cell.angle_alpha   90.00
_cell.angle_beta   90.00
_cell.angle_gamma   90.00
#
_symmetry.space_group_name_H-M   'P 1'
#
loop_
_entity.id
_entity.type
_entity.pdbx_description
1 polymer ?
#
loop_
_entity_poly.entity_id
_entity_poly.type
_entity_poly.pdbx_seq_one_letter_code
_entity_poly.pdbx_strand_id
1 'polypeptide(L)'
;NLSADWGTVDCQVQAVEPNKTLSYTWDTKDLRSVVTWTLTPTSTGTHLRMEQLGFRPDQQQYYQGAQHGWQRFFAKLEQVLARIE
;
A
#
# COMPACT_ATOMS: atom_id res chain seq x y z
N ASN A 1 1.09 -1.06 15.64
CA ASN A 1 -0.09 -0.54 14.92
C ASN A 1 0.27 0.82 14.35
N LEU A 2 -0.09 1.07 13.09
CA LEU A 2 0.08 2.37 12.44
C LEU A 2 -1.18 3.19 12.65
N SER A 3 -1.06 4.44 13.08
CA SER A 3 -2.19 5.35 13.28
C SER A 3 -2.01 6.64 12.48
N ALA A 4 -3.10 7.15 11.92
CA ALA A 4 -3.16 8.42 11.19
C ALA A 4 -4.59 9.00 11.26
N ASP A 5 -4.81 10.16 10.63
CA ASP A 5 -6.12 10.85 10.64
C ASP A 5 -7.28 10.01 10.07
N TRP A 6 -6.96 8.98 9.29
CA TRP A 6 -7.93 8.04 8.71
C TRP A 6 -8.17 6.79 9.57
N GLY A 7 -7.49 6.65 10.71
CA GLY A 7 -7.68 5.57 11.68
C GLY A 7 -6.41 4.80 12.02
N THR A 8 -6.60 3.65 12.67
CA THR A 8 -5.53 2.73 13.09
C THR A 8 -5.62 1.42 12.31
N VAL A 9 -4.46 0.92 11.89
CA VAL A 9 -4.31 -0.39 11.24
C VAL A 9 -3.25 -1.22 11.94
N ASP A 10 -3.51 -2.52 11.97
CA ASP A 10 -2.59 -3.54 12.42
C ASP A 10 -1.86 -4.10 11.20
N CYS A 11 -0.54 -4.06 11.23
CA CYS A 11 0.30 -4.51 10.12
C CYS A 11 1.29 -5.56 10.61
N GLN A 12 1.47 -6.61 9.81
CA GLN A 12 2.49 -7.63 9.98
C GLN A 12 3.18 -7.87 8.64
N VAL A 13 4.52 -7.76 8.64
CA VAL A 13 5.34 -8.06 7.47
C VAL A 13 5.22 -9.54 7.12
N GLN A 14 4.94 -9.83 5.84
CA GLN A 14 4.77 -11.18 5.30
C GLN A 14 5.94 -11.57 4.39
N ALA A 15 6.43 -10.66 3.57
CA ALA A 15 7.55 -10.91 2.67
C ALA A 15 8.43 -9.66 2.49
N VAL A 16 9.74 -9.87 2.44
CA VAL A 16 10.73 -8.83 2.12
C VAL A 16 11.75 -9.42 1.15
N GLU A 17 11.72 -8.94 -0.08
CA GLU A 17 12.76 -9.17 -1.08
C GLU A 17 13.39 -7.82 -1.41
N PRO A 18 14.66 -7.58 -1.02
CA PRO A 18 15.31 -6.30 -1.23
C PRO A 18 15.19 -5.83 -2.68
N ASN A 19 14.71 -4.60 -2.85
CA ASN A 19 14.54 -3.92 -4.14
C ASN A 19 13.61 -4.62 -5.14
N LYS A 20 12.75 -5.55 -4.68
CA LYS A 20 11.84 -6.31 -5.55
C LYS A 20 10.41 -6.38 -5.00
N THR A 21 10.24 -6.91 -3.80
CA THR A 21 8.92 -7.20 -3.24
C THR A 21 8.84 -6.82 -1.78
N LEU A 22 7.75 -6.18 -1.39
CA LEU A 22 7.38 -5.99 0.01
C LEU A 22 5.91 -6.34 0.17
N SER A 23 5.59 -7.24 1.10
CA SER A 23 4.20 -7.60 1.40
C SER A 23 3.94 -7.56 2.90
N TYR A 24 2.79 -7.02 3.30
CA TYR A 24 2.37 -6.93 4.69
C TYR A 24 0.84 -6.89 4.82
N THR A 25 0.33 -7.31 5.97
CA THR A 25 -1.11 -7.18 6.27
C THR A 25 -1.49 -5.72 6.52
N TRP A 26 -2.75 -5.41 6.24
CA TRP A 26 -3.38 -4.13 6.52
C TRP A 26 -4.76 -4.41 7.09
N ASP A 27 -4.81 -4.59 8.40
CA ASP A 27 -6.01 -5.04 9.08
C ASP A 27 -6.60 -3.91 9.91
N THR A 28 -7.91 -3.75 9.84
CA THR A 28 -8.64 -2.80 10.70
C THR A 28 -10.07 -3.27 10.86
N LYS A 29 -10.58 -3.26 12.10
CA LYS A 29 -11.92 -3.75 12.42
C LYS A 29 -12.16 -5.15 11.83
N ASP A 30 -13.10 -5.25 10.87
CA ASP A 30 -13.50 -6.47 10.17
C ASP A 30 -12.81 -6.64 8.80
N LEU A 31 -11.98 -5.69 8.37
CA LEU A 31 -11.15 -5.80 7.17
C LEU A 31 -9.90 -6.63 7.47
N ARG A 32 -9.69 -7.67 6.66
CA ARG A 32 -8.46 -8.45 6.61
C ARG A 32 -7.91 -8.34 5.20
N SER A 33 -6.75 -7.71 5.05
CA SER A 33 -6.20 -7.44 3.72
C SER A 33 -4.68 -7.52 3.69
N VAL A 34 -4.12 -7.73 2.50
CA VAL A 34 -2.69 -7.78 2.26
C VAL A 34 -2.34 -6.73 1.21
N VAL A 35 -1.37 -5.88 1.53
CA VAL A 35 -0.75 -4.95 0.60
C VAL A 35 0.54 -5.58 0.09
N THR A 36 0.70 -5.59 -1.23
CA THR A 36 1.91 -6.06 -1.90
C THR A 36 2.43 -4.98 -2.83
N TRP A 37 3.69 -4.64 -2.65
CA TRP A 37 4.48 -3.79 -3.53
C TRP A 37 5.36 -4.64 -4.41
N THR A 38 5.39 -4.33 -5.70
CA THR A 38 6.28 -4.95 -6.69
C THR A 38 7.05 -3.86 -7.42
N LEU A 39 8.38 -3.94 -7.35
CA LEU A 39 9.30 -3.03 -8.00
C LEU A 39 9.89 -3.73 -9.22
N THR A 40 9.61 -3.19 -10.40
CA THR A 40 10.18 -3.66 -11.66
C THR A 40 11.12 -2.60 -12.21
N PRO A 41 12.44 -2.86 -12.30
CA PRO A 41 13.37 -1.92 -12.92
C PRO A 41 12.97 -1.58 -14.36
N THR A 42 13.16 -0.33 -14.76
CA THR A 42 13.00 0.14 -16.14
C THR A 42 14.28 0.87 -16.58
N SER A 43 14.41 1.19 -17.86
CA SER A 43 15.58 1.92 -18.37
C SER A 43 15.73 3.33 -17.77
N THR A 44 14.65 3.92 -17.24
CA THR A 44 14.62 5.29 -16.72
C THR A 44 14.27 5.37 -15.24
N GLY A 45 14.14 4.23 -14.54
CA GLY A 45 13.76 4.20 -13.14
C GLY A 45 13.16 2.88 -12.70
N THR A 46 12.02 2.94 -12.01
CA THR A 46 11.32 1.76 -11.48
C THR A 46 9.83 1.91 -11.71
N HIS A 47 9.21 0.87 -12.27
CA HIS A 47 7.75 0.73 -12.27
C HIS A 47 7.32 0.13 -10.93
N LEU A 48 6.63 0.93 -10.13
CA LEU A 48 6.09 0.51 -8.83
C LEU A 48 4.62 0.10 -8.99
N ARG A 49 4.30 -1.16 -8.70
CA ARG A 49 2.91 -1.64 -8.59
C ARG A 49 2.57 -1.85 -7.13
N MET A 50 1.40 -1.38 -6.71
CA MET A 50 0.81 -1.68 -5.41
C MET A 50 -0.52 -2.38 -5.63
N GLU A 51 -0.72 -3.48 -4.94
CA GLU A 51 -1.97 -4.24 -4.95
C GLU A 51 -2.42 -4.45 -3.50
N GLN A 52 -3.69 -4.21 -3.22
CA GLN A 52 -4.30 -4.54 -1.94
C GLN A 52 -5.45 -5.51 -2.16
N LEU A 53 -5.33 -6.72 -1.61
CA LEU A 53 -6.30 -7.81 -1.76
C LEU A 53 -6.92 -8.18 -0.42
N GLY A 54 -8.14 -8.72 -0.44
CA GLY A 54 -8.85 -9.17 0.76
C GLY A 54 -10.17 -8.44 1.04
N PHE A 55 -10.52 -7.43 0.24
CA PHE A 55 -11.83 -6.78 0.31
C PHE A 55 -12.94 -7.77 -0.07
N ARG A 56 -13.91 -7.97 0.83
CA ARG A 56 -15.10 -8.78 0.53
C ARG A 56 -16.15 -7.97 -0.24
N PRO A 57 -17.09 -8.62 -0.97
CA PRO A 57 -18.13 -7.91 -1.73
C PRO A 57 -19.01 -6.97 -0.90
N ASP A 58 -19.22 -7.27 0.38
CA ASP A 58 -19.97 -6.46 1.36
C ASP A 58 -19.17 -5.25 1.89
N GLN A 59 -17.87 -5.17 1.60
CA GLN A 59 -16.94 -4.17 2.15
C GLN A 59 -16.66 -3.01 1.18
N GLN A 60 -17.69 -2.53 0.46
CA GLN A 60 -17.54 -1.51 -0.57
C GLN A 60 -16.89 -0.22 -0.06
N GLN A 61 -17.21 0.21 1.16
CA GLN A 61 -16.65 1.43 1.74
C GLN A 61 -15.12 1.33 1.90
N TYR A 62 -14.61 0.18 2.37
CA TYR A 62 -13.17 -0.04 2.49
C TYR A 62 -12.49 -0.05 1.12
N TYR A 63 -13.10 -0.71 0.14
CA TYR A 63 -12.55 -0.77 -1.23
C TYR A 63 -12.46 0.61 -1.88
N GLN A 64 -13.56 1.40 -1.84
CA GLN A 64 -13.58 2.76 -2.39
C GLN A 64 -12.61 3.69 -1.63
N GLY A 65 -12.57 3.57 -0.31
CA GLY A 65 -11.62 4.31 0.53
C GLY A 65 -10.16 4.00 0.17
N ALA A 66 -9.83 2.73 -0.07
CA ALA A 66 -8.50 2.31 -0.51
C ALA A 66 -8.17 2.85 -1.91
N GLN A 67 -9.10 2.78 -2.87
CA GLN A 67 -8.89 3.31 -4.22
C GLN A 67 -8.49 4.80 -4.19
N HIS A 68 -9.23 5.63 -3.44
CA HIS A 68 -8.89 7.06 -3.32
C HIS A 68 -7.66 7.32 -2.45
N GLY A 69 -7.50 6.57 -1.35
CA GLY A 69 -6.38 6.73 -0.42
C GLY A 69 -5.04 6.45 -1.08
N TRP A 70 -4.94 5.34 -1.83
CA TRP A 70 -3.70 4.95 -2.50
C TRP A 70 -3.28 5.94 -3.58
N GLN A 71 -4.20 6.48 -4.37
CA GLN A 71 -3.89 7.54 -5.34
C GLN A 71 -3.21 8.74 -4.66
N ARG A 72 -3.71 9.16 -3.49
CA ARG A 72 -3.10 10.25 -2.71
C ARG A 72 -1.73 9.87 -2.14
N PHE A 73 -1.55 8.63 -1.69
CA PHE A 73 -0.26 8.16 -1.19
C PHE A 73 0.80 8.10 -2.29
N PHE A 74 0.46 7.65 -3.49
CA PHE A 74 1.37 7.66 -4.63
C PHE A 74 1.80 9.07 -5.03
N ALA A 75 0.86 10.02 -5.11
CA ALA A 75 1.19 11.42 -5.38
C ALA A 75 2.15 12.04 -4.32
N LYS A 76 1.98 11.67 -3.05
CA LYS A 76 2.91 12.09 -1.97
C LYS A 76 4.26 11.37 -2.06
N LEU A 77 4.28 10.09 -2.43
CA LEU A 77 5.50 9.32 -2.59
C LEU A 77 6.38 9.94 -3.68
N GLU A 78 5.82 10.32 -4.82
CA GLU A 78 6.55 11.02 -5.89
C GLU A 78 7.20 12.32 -5.38
N GLN A 79 6.48 13.10 -4.58
CA GLN A 79 7.02 14.33 -3.98
C GLN A 79 8.14 14.07 -2.98
N VAL A 80 8.07 12.96 -2.23
CA VAL A 80 9.15 12.56 -1.32
C VAL A 80 10.38 12.15 -2.13
N LEU A 81 10.20 11.30 -3.14
CA LEU A 81 11.29 10.83 -4.00
C LEU A 81 11.99 11.98 -4.73
N ALA A 82 11.24 13.00 -5.16
CA ALA A 82 11.80 14.19 -5.80
C ALA A 82 12.69 15.06 -4.88
N ARG A 83 12.69 14.80 -3.56
CA ARG A 83 13.49 15.50 -2.56
C ARG A 83 14.62 14.64 -1.99
N ILE A 84 14.73 13.39 -2.41
CA ILE A 84 15.85 12.53 -2.02
C ILE A 84 17.03 12.90 -2.92
N GLU A 85 18.12 13.33 -2.30
CA GLU A 85 19.43 13.56 -2.95
C GLU A 85 20.17 12.24 -3.17
#